data_AF-A0A3G2IBB1-F1
#
_entry.id   AF-A0A3G2IBB1-F1
#
_cell.length_a   1.000
_cell.length_b   1.000
_cell.length_c   1.000
_cell.angle_alpha   90.00
_cell.angle_beta   90.00
_cell.angle_gamma   90.00
#
_symmetry.space_group_name_H-M   'P 1'
#
loop_
_entity.id
_entity.type
_entity.pdbx_description
1 polymer ?
#
loop_
_entity_poly.entity_id
_entity_poly.type
_entity_poly.pdbx_seq_one_letter_code
_entity_poly.pdbx_strand_id
1 'polypeptide(L)'
;MEMKGLNKSDLARIADVSPQAVNGWFVRGDMGKISAMKIADKTGVSVDWLLHGGADLHELASHRAEKLQSWIQIHGYPEKEKEAFEKLISGD
;
A
#
# COMPACT_ATOMS: atom_id res chain seq x y z
N MET A 1 -12.64 -16.18 -11.86
CA MET A 1 -12.16 -14.85 -12.30
C MET A 1 -10.65 -14.90 -12.17
N GLU A 2 -9.92 -15.13 -13.26
CA GLU A 2 -8.45 -15.20 -13.22
C GLU A 2 -7.91 -13.82 -12.87
N MET A 3 -7.18 -13.69 -11.75
CA MET A 3 -6.31 -12.55 -11.54
C MET A 3 -5.25 -12.60 -12.65
N LYS A 4 -5.47 -11.90 -13.76
CA LYS A 4 -4.40 -11.60 -14.71
C LYS A 4 -3.39 -10.73 -13.96
N GLY A 5 -2.41 -11.38 -13.34
CA GLY A 5 -1.33 -10.72 -12.63
C GLY A 5 -0.69 -9.70 -13.56
N LEU A 6 -0.44 -8.50 -13.02
CA LEU A 6 0.24 -7.44 -13.77
C LEU A 6 1.57 -7.98 -14.27
N ASN A 7 1.81 -7.87 -15.57
CA ASN A 7 3.13 -8.17 -16.12
C ASN A 7 4.03 -6.92 -16.03
N LYS A 8 5.32 -7.08 -16.32
CA LYS A 8 6.30 -5.99 -16.26
C LYS A 8 5.93 -4.79 -17.15
N SER A 9 5.28 -5.04 -18.29
CA SER A 9 4.83 -3.98 -19.20
C SER A 9 3.67 -3.19 -18.62
N ASP A 10 2.78 -3.83 -17.87
CA ASP A 10 1.69 -3.16 -17.16
C ASP A 10 2.25 -2.29 -16.03
N LEU A 11 3.23 -2.78 -15.27
CA LEU A 11 3.93 -1.99 -14.25
C LEU A 11 4.64 -0.77 -14.85
N ALA A 12 5.29 -0.94 -16.00
CA ALA A 12 5.95 0.16 -16.72
C ALA A 12 4.92 1.24 -17.12
N ARG A 13 3.77 0.81 -17.65
CA ARG A 13 2.68 1.71 -18.04
C ARG A 13 2.07 2.45 -16.86
N ILE A 14 1.83 1.75 -15.75
CA ILE A 14 1.22 2.34 -14.54
C ILE A 14 2.16 3.34 -13.88
N ALA A 15 3.43 2.96 -13.72
CA ALA A 15 4.42 3.82 -13.08
C ALA A 15 4.95 4.94 -14.00
N ASP A 16 4.60 4.90 -15.29
CA ASP A 16 5.06 5.84 -16.32
C ASP A 16 6.60 5.84 -16.42
N VAL A 17 7.16 4.64 -16.58
CA VAL A 17 8.61 4.41 -16.71
C VAL A 17 8.90 3.45 -17.86
N SER A 18 10.16 3.35 -18.25
CA SER A 18 10.56 2.38 -19.28
C SER A 18 10.50 0.92 -18.76
N PRO A 19 10.26 -0.07 -19.63
CA PRO A 19 10.35 -1.49 -19.24
C PRO A 19 11.72 -1.88 -18.67
N GLN A 20 12.79 -1.19 -19.07
CA GLN A 20 14.14 -1.36 -18.54
C GLN A 20 14.22 -0.95 -17.07
N ALA A 21 13.54 0.14 -16.68
CA ALA A 21 13.47 0.56 -15.28
C ALA A 21 12.81 -0.52 -14.42
N VAL A 22 11.70 -1.09 -14.91
CA VAL A 22 11.00 -2.21 -14.26
C VAL A 22 11.91 -3.42 -14.12
N ASN A 23 12.61 -3.82 -15.18
CA ASN A 23 13.59 -4.92 -15.07
C ASN A 23 14.67 -4.62 -14.02
N GLY A 24 15.12 -3.38 -13.94
CA GLY A 24 16.05 -2.93 -12.90
C GLY A 24 15.50 -3.13 -11.49
N TRP A 25 14.21 -2.89 -11.25
CA TRP A 25 13.60 -3.13 -9.94
C TRP A 25 13.68 -4.60 -9.52
N PHE A 26 13.36 -5.52 -10.43
CA PHE A 26 13.43 -6.96 -10.15
C PHE A 26 14.85 -7.47 -9.93
N VAL A 27 15.86 -6.80 -10.50
CA VAL A 27 17.27 -7.16 -10.33
C VAL A 27 17.84 -6.58 -9.03
N ARG A 28 17.53 -5.31 -8.72
CA ARG A 28 18.06 -4.62 -7.52
C ARG A 28 17.25 -4.90 -6.26
N GLY A 29 15.99 -5.31 -6.40
CA GLY A 29 15.04 -5.44 -5.30
C GLY A 29 14.55 -4.10 -4.75
N ASP A 30 14.68 -3.01 -5.51
CA ASP A 30 14.26 -1.67 -5.10
C ASP A 30 13.43 -0.96 -6.17
N MET A 31 12.59 -0.02 -5.75
CA MET A 31 11.91 0.89 -6.66
C MET A 31 11.73 2.28 -6.05
N GLY A 32 11.58 3.28 -6.92
CA GLY A 32 11.38 4.66 -6.48
C GLY A 32 10.00 4.86 -5.84
N LYS A 33 9.94 5.71 -4.80
CA LYS A 33 8.71 6.06 -4.07
C LYS A 33 7.57 6.49 -5.00
N ILE A 34 7.85 7.34 -6.01
CA ILE A 34 6.83 7.83 -6.95
C ILE A 34 6.23 6.69 -7.78
N SER A 35 7.05 5.75 -8.24
CA SER A 35 6.59 4.57 -8.98
C SER A 35 5.73 3.67 -8.10
N ALA A 36 6.13 3.46 -6.85
CA ALA A 36 5.35 2.70 -5.88
C ALA A 36 4.00 3.36 -5.58
N MET A 37 3.94 4.68 -5.42
CA MET A 37 2.69 5.42 -5.21
C MET A 37 1.73 5.28 -6.41
N LYS A 38 2.22 5.42 -7.64
CA LYS A 38 1.39 5.23 -8.85
C LYS A 38 0.83 3.82 -8.96
N ILE A 39 1.64 2.82 -8.63
CA ILE A 39 1.22 1.41 -8.63
C ILE A 39 0.19 1.17 -7.53
N ALA A 40 0.44 1.67 -6.32
CA ALA A 40 -0.49 1.57 -5.19
C ALA A 40 -1.86 2.13 -5.54
N ASP A 41 -1.91 3.37 -6.03
CA ASP A 41 -3.14 4.05 -6.45
C ASP A 41 -3.93 3.25 -7.48
N LYS A 42 -3.24 2.63 -8.45
CA LYS A 42 -3.91 1.86 -9.50
C LYS A 42 -4.34 0.45 -9.08
N THR A 43 -3.71 -0.12 -8.06
CA THR A 43 -3.86 -1.53 -7.68
C THR A 43 -4.55 -1.74 -6.34
N GLY A 44 -4.68 -0.70 -5.52
CA GLY A 44 -5.17 -0.79 -4.14
C GLY A 44 -4.19 -1.50 -3.19
N VAL A 45 -2.95 -1.74 -3.62
CA VAL A 45 -1.92 -2.37 -2.80
C VAL A 45 -1.13 -1.29 -2.07
N SER A 46 -0.74 -1.51 -0.80
CA SER A 46 -0.05 -0.46 -0.06
C SER A 46 1.35 -0.18 -0.60
N VAL A 47 1.75 1.09 -0.58
CA VAL A 47 3.10 1.53 -0.95
C VAL A 47 4.16 0.84 -0.08
N ASP A 48 3.84 0.63 1.19
CA ASP A 48 4.71 -0.03 2.15
C ASP A 48 4.96 -1.50 1.77
N TRP A 49 3.92 -2.20 1.34
CA TRP A 49 4.04 -3.57 0.81
C TRP A 49 4.88 -3.63 -0.47
N LEU A 50 4.68 -2.67 -1.39
CA LEU A 50 5.45 -2.61 -2.65
C LEU A 50 6.94 -2.37 -2.44
N LEU A 51 7.30 -1.56 -1.43
CA LEU A 51 8.70 -1.19 -1.18
C LEU A 51 9.43 -2.18 -0.27
N HIS A 52 8.75 -2.72 0.74
CA HIS A 52 9.39 -3.48 1.80
C HIS A 52 9.05 -4.97 1.79
N GLY A 53 7.98 -5.38 1.10
CA GLY A 53 7.60 -6.77 0.83
C GLY A 53 7.75 -7.75 2.00
N GLY A 54 6.65 -8.13 2.68
CA GLY A 54 6.74 -9.15 3.72
C GLY A 54 5.43 -9.44 4.43
N ALA A 55 5.30 -10.65 5.00
CA ALA A 55 4.20 -11.02 5.89
C ALA A 55 4.18 -10.12 7.14
N ASP A 56 5.36 -9.72 7.59
CA ASP A 56 5.60 -8.85 8.75
C ASP A 56 4.94 -7.47 8.60
N LEU A 57 4.75 -6.97 7.38
CA LEU A 57 4.01 -5.72 7.11
C LEU A 57 2.52 -5.89 7.33
N HIS A 58 1.98 -7.07 7.01
CA HIS A 58 0.59 -7.42 7.29
C HIS A 58 0.38 -7.56 8.81
N GLU A 59 1.36 -8.11 9.52
CA GLU A 59 1.35 -8.13 10.98
C GLU A 59 1.40 -6.71 11.56
N LEU A 60 2.28 -5.84 11.08
CA LEU A 60 2.37 -4.44 11.55
C LEU A 60 1.08 -3.65 11.27
N ALA A 61 0.48 -3.81 10.08
CA ALA A 61 -0.79 -3.16 9.76
C ALA A 61 -1.93 -3.67 10.66
N SER A 62 -2.00 -4.98 10.88
CA SER A 62 -2.97 -5.59 11.80
C SER A 62 -2.78 -5.10 13.24
N HIS A 63 -1.54 -5.04 13.74
CA HIS A 63 -1.24 -4.51 15.07
C HIS A 63 -1.60 -3.02 15.21
N ARG A 64 -1.41 -2.22 14.16
CA ARG A 64 -1.83 -0.80 14.17
C ARG A 64 -3.36 -0.67 14.23
N ALA A 65 -4.07 -1.47 13.46
CA ALA A 65 -5.54 -1.49 13.45
C ALA A 65 -6.11 -1.95 14.80
N GLU A 66 -5.55 -3.01 15.40
CA GLU A 66 -5.95 -3.51 16.72
C GLU A 66 -5.70 -2.49 17.84
N LYS A 67 -4.54 -1.83 17.82
CA LYS A 67 -4.23 -0.75 18.77
C LYS A 67 -5.17 0.43 18.61
N LEU A 68 -5.51 0.81 17.38
CA LEU A 68 -6.44 1.90 17.11
C LEU A 68 -7.85 1.56 17.59
N GLN A 69 -8.35 0.35 17.32
CA GLN A 69 -9.63 -0.11 17.86
C GLN A 69 -9.66 -0.11 19.38
N SER A 70 -8.60 -0.62 20.03
CA SER A 70 -8.48 -0.63 21.49
C SER A 70 -8.51 0.79 22.06
N TRP A 71 -7.79 1.72 21.43
CA TRP A 71 -7.78 3.12 21.83
C TRP A 71 -9.16 3.76 21.69
N ILE A 72 -9.87 3.52 20.57
CA ILE A 72 -11.25 4.02 20.35
C ILE A 72 -12.21 3.48 21.42
N GLN A 73 -12.08 2.21 21.82
CA GLN A 73 -12.93 1.64 22.87
C GLN A 73 -12.70 2.31 24.24
N ILE A 74 -11.46 2.69 24.55
CA ILE A 74 -11.09 3.33 25.81
C ILE A 74 -11.51 4.80 25.84
N HIS A 75 -11.28 5.53 24.75
CA HIS A 75 -11.41 6.98 24.70
C HIS A 75 -12.71 7.47 24.05
N GLY A 76 -13.47 6.57 23.43
CA GLY A 76 -14.62 6.91 22.60
C GLY A 76 -14.20 7.33 21.19
N TYR A 77 -15.13 7.22 20.25
CA TYR A 77 -14.88 7.61 18.87
C TYR A 77 -14.81 9.14 18.75
N PRO A 78 -13.75 9.72 18.17
CA PRO A 78 -13.61 11.17 18.09
C PRO A 78 -14.52 11.75 17.00
N GLU A 79 -15.77 12.04 17.35
CA GLU A 79 -16.80 12.54 16.41
C GLU A 79 -16.38 13.79 15.62
N LYS A 80 -15.55 14.66 16.22
CA LYS A 80 -15.04 15.86 15.55
C LYS A 80 -14.02 15.57 14.45
N GLU A 81 -13.37 14.42 14.52
CA GLU A 81 -12.30 13.98 13.62
C GLU A 81 -12.71 12.73 12.83
N LYS A 82 -14.00 12.39 12.88
CA LYS A 82 -14.59 11.19 12.29
C LYS A 82 -14.13 10.95 10.86
N GLU A 83 -14.17 11.98 10.03
CA GLU A 83 -13.76 11.88 8.63
C GLU A 83 -12.27 11.51 8.46
N ALA A 84 -11.39 12.01 9.34
CA ALA A 84 -9.98 11.67 9.31
C ALA A 84 -9.72 10.23 9.79
N PHE A 85 -10.46 9.79 10.81
CA PHE A 85 -10.37 8.42 11.33
C PHE A 85 -10.98 7.39 10.37
N GLU A 86 -12.08 7.72 9.69
CA GLU A 86 -12.68 6.86 8.65
C GLU A 86 -11.69 6.63 7.50
N LYS A 87 -11.01 7.68 7.02
CA LYS A 87 -9.94 7.55 6.00
C LYS A 87 -8.78 6.68 6.48
N LEU A 88 -8.36 6.87 7.74
CA LEU A 88 -7.26 6.10 8.32
C LEU A 88 -7.59 4.61 8.46
N ILE A 89 -8.85 4.28 8.76
CA ILE A 89 -9.34 2.92 8.92
C ILE A 89 -9.64 2.27 7.55
N SER A 90 -10.13 3.04 6.56
CA SER A 90 -10.41 2.52 5.21
C SER A 90 -9.14 2.30 4.39
N GLY A 91 -8.05 3.00 4.72
CA GLY A 91 -6.78 2.89 4.00
C GLY A 91 -6.74 3.66 2.68
N ASP A 92 -7.67 4.61 2.49
CA ASP A 92 -7.70 5.56 1.37
C ASP A 92 -6.72 6.75 1.54
#